data_AF-A0A957M930-F1
#
_entry.id   AF-A0A957M930-F1
#
_cell.length_a   1.000
_cell.length_b   1.000
_cell.length_c   1.000
_cell.angle_alpha   90.00
_cell.angle_beta   90.00
_cell.angle_gamma   90.00
#
_symmetry.space_group_name_H-M   'P 1'
#
loop_
_entity.id
_entity.type
_entity.pdbx_description
1 polymer ?
#
loop_
_entity_poly.entity_id
_entity_poly.type
_entity_poly.pdbx_seq_one_letter_code
_entity_poly.pdbx_strand_id
1 'polypeptide(L)'
;AFYRDKLGLEIEGPADLDDYSGESWVLFDAGATKLALHSGGQGRTGEDTPMIVFAVADVAASRAVLVERGVEFGEPFEAAPGITVAHGKDPEGNPIALEARSL
;
A
#
# COMPACT_ATOMS: atom_id res chain seq x y z
N ALA A 1 6.95 -7.34 -6.39
CA ALA A 1 8.03 -6.68 -5.63
C ALA A 1 7.51 -5.67 -4.60
N PHE A 2 6.87 -4.56 -4.97
CA PHE A 2 6.49 -3.52 -4.00
C PHE A 2 5.51 -3.99 -2.90
N TYR A 3 4.30 -4.45 -3.27
CA TYR A 3 3.29 -4.87 -2.31
C TYR A 3 3.72 -6.07 -1.46
N ARG A 4 4.40 -7.06 -2.07
CA ARG A 4 4.93 -8.24 -1.37
C ARG A 4 6.13 -7.92 -0.49
N ASP A 5 7.22 -7.41 -1.08
CA ASP A 5 8.53 -7.34 -0.42
C ASP A 5 8.71 -6.08 0.43
N LYS A 6 8.04 -4.98 0.04
CA LYS A 6 8.16 -3.69 0.74
C LYS A 6 7.05 -3.52 1.76
N LEU A 7 5.80 -3.58 1.31
CA LEU A 7 4.63 -3.49 2.19
C LEU A 7 4.42 -4.76 3.03
N GLY A 8 4.94 -5.91 2.60
CA GLY A 8 4.84 -7.16 3.35
C GLY A 8 3.51 -7.89 3.19
N LEU A 9 2.72 -7.59 2.15
CA LEU A 9 1.46 -8.28 1.90
C LEU A 9 1.73 -9.69 1.38
N GLU A 10 0.96 -10.65 1.88
CA GLU A 10 1.02 -12.04 1.43
C GLU A 10 0.31 -12.18 0.07
N ILE A 11 0.89 -12.96 -0.84
CA ILE A 11 0.24 -13.29 -2.11
C ILE A 11 -0.70 -14.47 -1.87
N GLU A 12 -1.96 -14.29 -2.24
CA GLU A 12 -2.97 -15.35 -2.22
C GLU A 12 -2.99 -16.14 -3.54
N GLY A 13 -2.72 -15.47 -4.67
CA GLY A 13 -2.69 -16.14 -5.96
C GLY A 13 -2.24 -15.25 -7.11
N PRO A 14 -1.56 -15.80 -8.15
CA PRO A 14 -1.04 -17.17 -8.21
C PRO A 14 0.07 -17.42 -7.16
N ALA A 15 0.12 -18.61 -6.58
CA ALA A 15 1.05 -18.91 -5.48
C ALA A 15 2.38 -19.49 -5.97
N ASP A 16 3.41 -19.39 -5.13
CA ASP A 16 4.70 -20.09 -5.26
C ASP A 16 5.47 -19.84 -6.57
N LEU A 17 5.39 -18.62 -7.10
CA LEU A 17 6.20 -18.18 -8.24
C LEU A 17 7.41 -17.37 -7.78
N ASP A 18 8.58 -17.67 -8.35
CA ASP A 18 9.79 -16.87 -8.14
C ASP A 18 9.70 -15.52 -8.88
N ASP A 19 8.99 -15.48 -10.01
CA ASP A 19 8.78 -14.29 -10.83
C ASP A 19 7.30 -14.13 -11.20
N TYR A 20 6.79 -12.91 -10.97
CA TYR A 20 5.42 -12.50 -11.25
C TYR A 20 5.32 -11.54 -12.45
N SER A 21 6.43 -11.26 -13.14
CA SER A 21 6.48 -10.27 -14.23
C SER A 21 5.58 -10.61 -15.43
N GLY A 22 5.26 -11.90 -15.61
CA GLY A 22 4.35 -12.39 -16.64
C GLY A 22 2.87 -12.42 -16.23
N GLU A 23 2.54 -12.16 -14.96
CA GLU A 23 1.18 -12.33 -14.46
C GLU A 23 0.33 -11.09 -14.69
N SER A 24 -0.85 -11.27 -15.30
CA SER A 24 -1.79 -10.19 -15.54
C SER A 24 -2.70 -9.90 -14.34
N TRP A 25 -2.70 -10.77 -13.34
CA TRP A 25 -3.54 -10.72 -12.16
C TRP A 25 -2.82 -11.32 -10.96
N VAL A 26 -2.59 -10.52 -9.91
CA VAL A 26 -2.00 -10.98 -8.64
C VAL A 26 -2.88 -10.51 -7.49
N LEU A 27 -3.29 -11.45 -6.64
CA LEU A 27 -4.15 -11.22 -5.50
C LEU A 27 -3.32 -11.26 -4.21
N PHE A 28 -3.52 -10.26 -3.37
CA PHE A 28 -2.89 -10.13 -2.06
C PHE A 28 -3.92 -10.27 -0.95
N ASP A 29 -3.50 -10.90 0.15
CA ASP A 29 -4.23 -10.83 1.41
C ASP A 29 -4.00 -9.47 2.08
N ALA A 30 -5.09 -8.72 2.27
CA ALA A 30 -5.11 -7.45 2.99
C ALA A 30 -6.05 -7.52 4.22
N GLY A 31 -6.27 -8.74 4.74
CA GLY A 31 -7.13 -8.99 5.88
C GLY A 31 -8.59 -9.21 5.47
N ALA A 32 -9.48 -8.31 5.88
CA ALA A 32 -10.91 -8.44 5.60
C ALA A 32 -11.28 -8.19 4.12
N THR A 33 -10.33 -7.67 3.34
CA THR A 33 -10.46 -7.40 1.90
C THR A 33 -9.30 -8.03 1.14
N LYS A 34 -9.47 -8.16 -0.17
CA LYS A 34 -8.41 -8.59 -1.08
C LYS A 34 -7.98 -7.42 -1.95
N LEU A 35 -6.67 -7.29 -2.13
CA LEU A 35 -6.09 -6.32 -3.06
C LEU A 35 -5.65 -7.07 -4.31
N ALA A 36 -6.22 -6.75 -5.46
CA ALA A 36 -5.81 -7.31 -6.74
C ALA A 36 -5.03 -6.27 -7.55
N LEU A 37 -3.89 -6.68 -8.09
CA LEU A 37 -3.19 -5.95 -9.14
C LEU A 37 -3.53 -6.57 -10.48
N HIS A 38 -3.95 -5.73 -11.43
CA HIS A 38 -4.30 -6.17 -12.78
C HIS A 38 -3.57 -5.33 -13.83
N SER A 39 -2.87 -5.99 -14.76
CA SER A 39 -2.11 -5.36 -15.85
C SER A 39 -2.96 -4.65 -16.92
N GLY A 40 -4.29 -4.69 -16.84
CA GLY A 40 -5.20 -4.06 -17.80
C GLY A 40 -5.32 -2.53 -17.68
N GLY A 41 -4.67 -1.94 -16.67
CA GLY A 41 -4.66 -0.50 -16.45
C GLY A 41 -3.98 0.28 -17.57
N GLN A 42 -4.42 1.52 -17.79
CA GLN A 42 -3.80 2.44 -18.75
C GLN A 42 -2.98 3.56 -18.07
N GLY A 43 -2.64 3.39 -16.78
CA GLY A 43 -1.86 4.37 -16.02
C GLY A 43 -2.52 5.75 -15.91
N ARG A 44 -3.86 5.80 -15.87
CA ARG A 44 -4.61 7.06 -15.79
C ARG A 44 -4.67 7.57 -14.35
N THR A 45 -3.57 8.14 -13.87
CA THR A 45 -3.51 8.81 -12.56
C THR A 45 -3.83 10.31 -12.70
N GLY A 46 -4.46 10.91 -11.70
CA GLY A 46 -4.86 12.32 -11.66
C GLY A 46 -5.38 12.73 -10.28
N GLU A 47 -6.04 13.89 -10.20
CA GLU A 47 -6.56 14.43 -8.93
C GLU A 47 -7.59 13.51 -8.27
N ASP A 48 -8.38 12.78 -9.07
CA ASP A 48 -9.44 11.87 -8.60
C ASP A 48 -8.98 10.41 -8.46
N THR A 49 -7.66 10.13 -8.51
CA THR A 49 -7.19 8.74 -8.35
C THR A 49 -7.54 8.22 -6.96
N PRO A 50 -8.21 7.06 -6.85
CA PRO A 50 -8.53 6.46 -5.56
C PRO A 50 -7.26 6.17 -4.76
N MET A 51 -7.32 6.47 -3.46
CA MET A 51 -6.25 6.14 -2.53
C MET A 51 -6.55 4.84 -1.79
N ILE A 52 -5.53 3.99 -1.65
CA ILE A 52 -5.59 2.80 -0.78
C ILE A 52 -5.04 3.19 0.58
N VAL A 53 -5.89 3.13 1.62
CA VAL A 53 -5.50 3.46 2.99
C VAL A 53 -5.33 2.16 3.79
N PHE A 54 -4.12 1.95 4.33
CA PHE A 54 -3.80 0.84 5.21
C PHE A 54 -3.97 1.27 6.67
N ALA A 55 -4.92 0.64 7.36
CA ALA A 55 -5.08 0.83 8.79
C ALA A 55 -3.90 0.21 9.55
N VAL A 56 -3.28 0.98 10.44
CA VAL A 56 -2.16 0.56 11.28
C VAL A 56 -2.38 0.98 12.72
N ALA A 57 -1.76 0.27 13.66
CA ALA A 57 -1.82 0.63 15.08
C ALA A 57 -1.02 1.91 15.39
N ASP A 58 0.10 2.10 14.70
CA ASP A 58 1.00 3.24 14.88
C ASP A 58 1.59 3.65 13.52
N VAL A 59 1.26 4.87 13.06
CA VAL A 59 1.73 5.40 11.78
C VAL A 59 3.23 5.66 11.78
N ALA A 60 3.80 6.17 12.89
CA ALA A 60 5.21 6.50 12.95
C ALA A 60 6.08 5.23 12.93
N ALA A 61 5.70 4.22 13.71
CA ALA A 61 6.40 2.94 13.73
C ALA A 61 6.29 2.21 12.38
N SER A 62 5.09 2.16 11.80
CA SER A 62 4.87 1.51 10.50
C SER A 62 5.64 2.23 9.38
N ARG A 63 5.62 3.56 9.38
CA ARG A 63 6.39 4.38 8.45
C ARG A 63 7.88 4.09 8.56
N ALA A 64 8.45 4.05 9.78
CA ALA A 64 9.87 3.81 9.97
C ALA A 64 10.31 2.47 9.34
N VAL A 65 9.53 1.40 9.54
CA VAL A 65 9.77 0.09 8.92
C VAL A 65 9.71 0.17 7.39
N LEU A 66 8.72 0.86 6.84
CA LEU A 66 8.56 0.95 5.37
C LEU A 66 9.64 1.83 4.73
N VAL A 67 10.05 2.92 5.39
CA VAL A 67 11.16 3.79 4.94
C VAL A 67 12.48 3.03 4.97
N GLU A 68 12.75 2.22 5.99
CA GLU A 68 13.94 1.35 6.03
C GLU A 68 13.94 0.34 4.86
N ARG A 69 12.75 -0.14 4.46
CA ARG A 69 12.59 -0.98 3.26
C ARG A 69 12.70 -0.20 1.95
N GLY A 70 12.84 1.12 1.98
CA GLY A 70 12.98 1.99 0.80
C GLY A 70 11.66 2.45 0.20
N VAL A 71 10.57 2.46 0.97
CA VAL A 71 9.29 3.06 0.55
C VAL A 71 9.26 4.52 0.99
N GLU A 72 8.89 5.40 0.06
CA GLU A 72 8.76 6.83 0.35
C GLU A 72 7.41 7.15 1.00
N PHE A 73 7.47 7.66 2.23
CA PHE A 73 6.32 8.21 2.95
C PHE A 73 6.65 9.58 3.51
N GLY A 74 5.72 10.52 3.37
CA GLY A 74 5.78 11.81 4.02
C GLY A 74 5.72 11.70 5.55
N GLU A 75 6.02 12.81 6.23
CA GLU A 75 5.90 12.84 7.69
C GLU A 75 4.45 12.63 8.15
N PRO A 76 4.22 11.92 9.27
CA PRO A 76 2.89 11.77 9.84
C PRO A 76 2.27 13.12 10.23
N PHE A 77 0.97 13.27 10.01
CA PHE A 77 0.20 14.46 10.40
C PHE A 77 -1.21 14.07 10.88
N GLU A 78 -1.84 14.95 11.66
CA GLU A 78 -3.23 14.75 12.09
C GLU A 78 -4.19 15.26 11.00
N ALA A 79 -4.91 14.34 10.35
CA ALA A 79 -5.85 14.67 9.28
C ALA A 79 -7.22 15.15 9.81
N ALA A 80 -7.57 14.68 11.01
CA ALA A 80 -8.74 15.07 11.79
C ALA A 80 -8.50 14.68 13.26
N PRO A 81 -9.27 15.20 14.24
CA PRO A 81 -9.11 14.85 15.64
C PRO A 81 -9.02 13.33 15.87
N GLY A 82 -7.86 12.85 16.35
CA GLY A 82 -7.61 11.45 16.63
C GLY A 82 -7.33 10.56 15.41
N ILE A 83 -7.12 11.15 14.22
CA ILE A 83 -6.77 10.44 12.99
C ILE A 83 -5.39 10.91 12.54
N THR A 84 -4.38 10.05 12.70
CA THR A 84 -3.02 10.29 12.21
C THR A 84 -2.82 9.58 10.89
N VAL A 85 -2.21 10.27 9.92
CA VAL A 85 -2.00 9.78 8.55
C VAL A 85 -0.58 10.04 8.09
N ALA A 86 -0.02 9.16 7.26
CA ALA A 86 1.15 9.42 6.43
C ALA A 86 0.86 9.01 4.98
N HIS A 87 1.10 9.93 4.03
CA HIS A 87 0.87 9.69 2.59
C HIS A 87 2.13 9.14 1.91
N GLY A 88 1.92 8.26 0.94
CA GLY A 88 2.95 7.72 0.06
C GLY A 88 2.39 7.42 -1.33
N LYS A 89 3.22 6.82 -2.16
CA LYS A 89 2.83 6.32 -3.49
C LYS A 89 3.42 4.95 -3.75
N ASP A 90 2.72 4.17 -4.56
CA ASP A 90 3.31 2.97 -5.15
C ASP A 90 4.22 3.33 -6.35
N PRO A 91 4.93 2.35 -6.95
CA PRO A 91 5.82 2.60 -8.10
C PRO A 91 5.13 3.11 -9.36
N GLU A 92 3.82 2.92 -9.50
CA GLU A 92 3.03 3.42 -10.64
C GLU A 92 2.42 4.80 -10.36
N GLY A 93 2.68 5.35 -9.16
CA GLY A 93 2.20 6.66 -8.73
C GLY A 93 0.81 6.65 -8.11
N ASN A 94 0.20 5.48 -7.88
CA ASN A 94 -1.07 5.39 -7.19
C ASN A 94 -0.90 5.83 -5.72
N PRO A 95 -1.80 6.69 -5.20
CA PRO A 95 -1.70 7.16 -3.83
C PRO A 95 -2.01 6.04 -2.84
N ILE A 96 -1.17 5.95 -1.80
CA ILE A 96 -1.39 5.08 -0.64
C ILE A 96 -1.26 5.88 0.65
N ALA A 97 -1.85 5.40 1.74
CA ALA A 97 -1.67 6.01 3.06
C ALA A 97 -1.58 4.97 4.17
N LEU A 98 -0.90 5.35 5.25
CA LEU A 98 -1.01 4.70 6.55
C LEU A 98 -1.96 5.53 7.40
N GLU A 99 -2.91 4.92 8.11
CA GLU A 99 -3.83 5.61 9.00
C GLU A 99 -3.92 4.89 10.35
N ALA A 100 -3.81 5.63 11.45
CA ALA A 100 -4.15 5.17 12.79
C ALA A 100 -5.26 6.04 13.38
N ARG A 101 -6.16 5.39 14.13
CA ARG A 101 -7.25 6.06 14.85
C ARG A 101 -7.07 5.84 16.35
N SER A 102 -6.96 6.93 17.11
CA SER A 102 -7.10 6.88 18.56
C SER A 102 -8.59 7.01 18.89
N LEU A 103 -9.24 5.87 19.13
CA LEU A 103 -10.61 5.85 19.67
C LEU A 103 -10.62 6.35 21.13
#